data_AF-A0A369SYD1-F1
#
_entry.id   AF-A0A369SYD1-F1
#
_cell.length_a   1.000
_cell.length_b   1.000
_cell.length_c   1.000
_cell.angle_alpha   90.00
_cell.angle_beta   90.00
_cell.angle_gamma   90.00
#
_symmetry.space_group_name_H-M   'P 1'
#
loop_
_entity.id
_entity.type
_entity.pdbx_description
1 polymer ?
#
loop_
_entity_poly.entity_id
_entity_poly.type
_entity_poly.pdbx_seq_one_letter_code
_entity_poly.pdbx_strand_id
1 'polypeptide(L)'
;ALWQLKYYLWYLKNKGLNVRGKLVIPEEKKKEYIELTEEDERRIKEILNDIKEIIRQQKPPRVVKKPYCRYCSYRTLCWEDEL
;
A
#
# COMPACT_ATOMS: atom_id res chain seq x y z
N ALA A 1 0.41 -2.93 7.64
CA ALA A 1 -1.01 -2.95 8.07
C ALA A 1 -1.66 -1.55 8.09
N LEU A 2 -1.00 -0.50 8.61
CA LEU A 2 -1.58 0.86 8.72
C LEU A 2 -2.19 1.39 7.40
N TRP A 3 -1.43 1.40 6.31
CA TRP A 3 -1.88 1.93 5.03
C TRP A 3 -3.05 1.16 4.41
N GLN A 4 -3.14 -0.14 4.68
CA GLN A 4 -4.28 -0.95 4.26
C GLN A 4 -5.56 -0.49 4.97
N LEU A 5 -5.48 -0.28 6.29
CA LEU A 5 -6.61 0.25 7.06
C LEU A 5 -7.00 1.66 6.58
N LYS A 6 -6.02 2.56 6.39
CA LYS A 6 -6.27 3.91 5.87
C LYS A 6 -6.94 3.88 4.49
N TYR A 7 -6.53 2.98 3.60
CA TYR A 7 -7.19 2.79 2.30
C TYR A 7 -8.67 2.39 2.47
N TYR A 8 -8.99 1.47 3.39
CA TYR A 8 -10.39 1.12 3.66
C TYR A 8 -11.20 2.29 4.21
N LEU A 9 -10.64 3.06 5.14
CA LEU A 9 -11.31 4.27 5.67
C LEU A 9 -11.57 5.28 4.55
N TRP A 10 -10.59 5.52 3.68
CA TRP A 10 -10.74 6.38 2.51
C TRP A 10 -11.81 5.86 1.53
N TYR A 11 -11.81 4.56 1.24
CA TYR A 11 -12.80 3.94 0.37
C TYR A 11 -14.22 4.12 0.92
N LEU A 12 -14.42 3.87 2.22
CA LEU A 12 -15.70 4.04 2.89
C LEU A 12 -16.14 5.52 2.91
N LYS A 13 -15.21 6.45 3.17
CA LYS A 13 -15.47 7.89 3.10
C LYS A 13 -16.00 8.31 1.73
N ASN A 14 -15.40 7.81 0.65
CA ASN A 14 -15.87 8.06 -0.72
C ASN A 14 -17.23 7.43 -1.05
N LYS A 15 -17.70 6.48 -0.23
CA LYS A 15 -19.06 5.92 -0.28
C LYS A 15 -20.04 6.65 0.63
N GLY A 16 -19.62 7.76 1.27
CA GLY A 16 -20.43 8.56 2.18
C GLY A 16 -20.37 8.13 3.65
N LEU A 17 -19.52 7.16 4.00
CA LEU A 17 -19.38 6.64 5.36
C LEU A 17 -18.14 7.23 6.04
N ASN A 18 -18.34 8.14 6.99
CA ASN A 18 -17.25 8.71 7.78
C ASN A 18 -17.04 7.92 9.07
N VAL A 19 -16.04 7.03 9.09
CA VAL A 19 -15.77 6.09 10.19
C VAL A 19 -14.31 6.13 10.62
N ARG A 20 -14.05 5.61 11.83
CA ARG A 20 -12.69 5.47 12.38
C ARG A 20 -12.25 4.03 12.36
N GLY A 21 -10.97 3.81 12.13
CA GLY A 21 -10.34 2.50 12.13
C GLY A 21 -9.80 2.12 13.50
N LYS A 22 -9.65 0.82 13.72
CA LYS A 22 -8.94 0.28 14.88
C LYS A 22 -7.96 -0.78 14.40
N LEU A 23 -6.68 -0.55 14.65
CA LEU A 23 -5.62 -1.52 14.38
C LEU A 23 -5.34 -2.29 15.67
N VAL A 24 -5.53 -3.60 15.62
CA VAL A 24 -5.25 -4.51 16.73
C VAL A 24 -4.12 -5.44 16.31
N ILE A 25 -3.02 -5.43 17.06
CA ILE A 25 -1.88 -6.33 16.88
C ILE A 25 -1.89 -7.28 18.08
N PRO A 26 -2.42 -8.51 17.94
CA PRO A 26 -2.62 -9.43 19.07
C PRO A 26 -1.32 -9.80 19.78
N GLU A 27 -0.27 -10.11 19.02
CA GLU A 27 1.05 -10.52 19.54
C GLU A 27 1.67 -9.46 20.44
N GLU A 28 1.57 -8.19 20.04
CA GLU A 28 2.10 -7.03 20.79
C GLU A 28 1.10 -6.46 21.81
N LYS A 29 -0.12 -7.04 21.92
CA LYS A 29 -1.25 -6.50 22.68
C LYS A 29 -1.55 -5.02 22.38
N LYS A 30 -1.15 -4.53 21.21
CA LYS A 30 -1.28 -3.13 20.81
C LYS A 30 -2.65 -2.88 20.18
N LYS A 31 -3.32 -1.81 20.60
CA LYS A 31 -4.59 -1.33 20.07
C LYS A 31 -4.48 0.16 19.78
N GLU A 32 -4.63 0.54 18.52
CA GLU A 32 -4.49 1.93 18.07
C GLU A 32 -5.72 2.35 17.28
N TYR A 33 -6.28 3.53 17.59
CA TYR A 33 -7.34 4.14 16.80
C TYR A 33 -6.72 4.95 15.67
N ILE A 34 -7.22 4.74 14.46
CA ILE A 34 -6.68 5.34 13.25
C ILE A 34 -7.76 6.19 12.62
N GLU A 35 -7.43 7.44 12.35
CA GLU A 35 -8.29 8.39 11.65
C GLU A 35 -7.66 8.72 10.29
N LEU A 36 -8.50 9.11 9.33
CA LEU A 36 -8.07 9.49 8.00
C LEU A 36 -7.85 11.01 7.98
N THR A 37 -6.61 11.44 7.75
CA THR A 37 -6.25 12.85 7.60
C THR A 37 -6.27 13.26 6.12
N GLU A 38 -6.34 14.57 5.84
CA GLU A 38 -6.24 15.07 4.46
C GLU A 38 -4.91 14.68 3.78
N GLU A 39 -3.83 14.64 4.55
CA GLU A 39 -2.52 14.17 4.09
C GLU A 39 -2.58 12.71 3.65
N ASP A 40 -3.24 11.86 4.43
CA ASP A 40 -3.41 10.44 4.11
C ASP A 40 -4.20 10.26 2.81
N GLU A 41 -5.24 11.08 2.59
CA GLU A 41 -6.01 11.05 1.36
C GLU A 41 -5.19 11.45 0.15
N ARG A 42 -4.38 12.50 0.29
CA ARG A 42 -3.46 12.93 -0.78
C ARG A 42 -2.48 11.81 -1.10
N ARG A 43 -1.88 11.22 -0.07
CA ARG A 43 -0.93 10.13 -0.22
C ARG A 43 -1.55 8.87 -0.84
N ILE A 44 -2.78 8.53 -0.49
CA ILE A 44 -3.53 7.42 -1.13
C ILE A 44 -3.74 7.71 -2.61
N LYS A 45 -4.15 8.93 -2.99
CA LYS A 45 -4.33 9.32 -4.39
C LYS A 45 -3.02 9.24 -5.18
N GLU A 46 -1.91 9.67 -4.60
CA GLU A 46 -0.56 9.51 -5.18
C GLU A 46 -0.23 8.04 -5.42
N ILE A 47 -0.36 7.18 -4.40
CA ILE A 47 -0.09 5.74 -4.51
C ILE A 47 -0.95 5.11 -5.62
N LEU A 48 -2.24 5.46 -5.70
CA LEU A 48 -3.14 4.95 -6.73
C LEU A 48 -2.75 5.43 -8.14
N ASN A 49 -2.26 6.65 -8.28
CA ASN A 49 -1.74 7.16 -9.54
C ASN A 49 -0.44 6.46 -9.92
N ASP A 50 0.50 6.30 -9.00
CA ASP A 50 1.76 5.59 -9.24
C ASP A 50 1.51 4.15 -9.73
N ILE A 51 0.55 3.45 -9.12
CA ILE A 51 0.15 2.10 -9.55
C ILE A 51 -0.37 2.13 -11.00
N LYS A 52 -1.22 3.10 -11.36
CA LYS A 52 -1.74 3.24 -12.74
C LYS A 52 -0.61 3.52 -13.73
N GLU A 53 0.33 4.39 -13.37
CA GLU A 53 1.46 4.71 -14.22
C GLU A 53 2.38 3.50 -14.43
N ILE A 54 2.64 2.70 -13.39
CA ILE A 54 3.41 1.44 -13.50
C ILE A 54 2.70 0.45 -14.43
N ILE A 55 1.38 0.27 -14.29
CA ILE A 55 0.60 -0.66 -15.12
C ILE A 55 0.61 -0.24 -16.60
N ARG A 56 0.70 1.06 -16.90
CA ARG A 56 0.72 1.60 -18.26
C ARG A 56 2.07 1.43 -18.96
N GLN A 57 3.15 1.13 -18.24
CA GLN A 57 4.46 0.95 -18.84
C GLN A 57 4.47 -0.32 -19.70
N GLN A 58 5.09 -0.24 -20.88
CA GLN A 58 5.25 -1.43 -21.74
C GLN A 58 6.14 -2.50 -21.12
N LYS A 59 7.03 -2.09 -20.20
CA LYS A 59 7.93 -2.96 -19.45
C LYS A 59 7.87 -2.59 -17.97
N PRO A 60 8.07 -3.55 -17.06
CA PRO A 60 8.13 -3.24 -15.64
C PRO A 60 9.26 -2.24 -15.34
N PRO A 61 9.14 -1.46 -14.25
CA PRO A 61 10.22 -0.57 -13.82
C PRO A 61 11.48 -1.38 -13.51
N ARG A 62 12.65 -0.76 -13.71
CA ARG A 62 13.94 -1.40 -13.47
C ARG A 62 14.02 -1.99 -12.07
N VAL A 63 14.59 -3.18 -11.99
CA VAL A 63 14.78 -3.88 -10.72
C VAL A 63 15.65 -3.06 -9.78
N VAL A 64 15.21 -2.95 -8.52
CA VAL A 64 15.97 -2.31 -7.44
C VAL A 64 15.99 -3.27 -6.26
N LYS A 65 17.19 -3.63 -5.80
CA LYS A 65 17.35 -4.52 -4.64
C LYS A 65 16.86 -3.81 -3.38
N LYS A 66 15.91 -4.42 -2.68
CA LYS A 66 15.32 -3.92 -1.43
C LYS A 66 15.45 -4.95 -0.30
N PRO A 67 15.36 -4.54 0.98
CA PRO A 67 15.55 -5.45 2.11
C PRO A 67 14.59 -6.65 2.12
N TYR A 68 13.37 -6.45 1.63
CA TYR A 68 12.34 -7.49 1.58
C TYR A 68 12.46 -8.45 0.38
N CYS A 69 13.33 -8.17 -0.59
CA CYS A 69 13.46 -8.99 -1.81
C CYS A 69 13.84 -10.45 -1.49
N ARG A 70 14.57 -10.69 -0.40
CA ARG A 70 14.96 -12.05 0.04
C ARG A 70 13.76 -12.95 0.39
N TYR A 71 12.62 -12.36 0.73
CA TYR A 71 11.38 -13.07 1.07
C TYR A 71 10.26 -12.83 0.04
N CYS A 72 10.56 -12.15 -1.07
CA CYS A 72 9.56 -11.81 -2.08
C CYS A 72 9.25 -13.03 -2.95
N SER A 73 7.98 -13.41 -3.04
CA SER A 73 7.51 -14.50 -3.91
C SER A 73 7.75 -14.23 -5.40
N TYR A 74 7.85 -12.97 -5.80
CA TYR A 74 8.08 -12.56 -7.19
C TYR A 74 9.57 -12.38 -7.54
N ARG A 75 10.50 -12.83 -6.68
CA ARG A 75 11.93 -12.58 -6.88
C ARG A 75 12.48 -13.20 -8.17
N THR A 76 12.04 -14.38 -8.57
CA THR A 76 12.54 -14.99 -9.82
C THR A 76 12.07 -14.17 -11.03
N LEU A 77 10.77 -13.87 -11.10
CA LEU A 77 10.15 -13.10 -12.17
C LEU A 77 10.70 -11.67 -12.29
N CYS A 78 11.02 -11.02 -11.18
CA CYS A 78 11.47 -9.62 -11.15
C CYS A 78 12.93 -9.43 -11.63
N TRP A 79 13.72 -10.51 -11.78
CA TRP A 79 15.11 -10.47 -12.23
C TRP A 79 15.32 -11.13 -13.59
N GLU A 80 14.25 -11.57 -14.27
CA GLU A 80 14.35 -12.22 -15.58
C GLU A 80 14.77 -11.27 -16.71
N ASP A 81 14.69 -9.94 -16.53
CA ASP A 81 15.17 -8.94 -17.50
C ASP A 81 16.71 -8.77 -17.55
N GLU A 82 17.48 -9.55 -16.77
CA GLU A 82 18.96 -9.59 -16.80
C GLU A 82 19.57 -10.82 -17.52
N LEU A 83 18.74 -11.63 -18.22
CA LEU A 83 19.19 -12.75 -19.07
C LEU A 83 19.19 -12.41 -20.56
#